data_AF-A0A1Q6DIP8-F1
#
_entry.id   AF-A0A1Q6DIP8-F1
#
_cell.length_a   1.000
_cell.length_b   1.000
_cell.length_c   1.000
_cell.angle_alpha   90.00
_cell.angle_beta   90.00
_cell.angle_gamma   90.00
#
_symmetry.space_group_name_H-M   'P 1'
#
loop_
_entity.id
_entity.type
_entity.pdbx_description
1 polymer ?
#
loop_
_entity_poly.entity_id
_entity_poly.type
_entity_poly.pdbx_seq_one_letter_code
_entity_poly.pdbx_strand_id
1 'polypeptide(L)'
;MLFSVIAVCFWMGSPAYSQDQAPLASPTIQIDKTELKNGGVIKVTGQAPAGMPVYLEVWAADKSVRANFFDSKKDEKTGQIPYIFYLTYDMPAYYKIFVPADKKDKIAELKKAGKKWKYSEALKELGADVAYSVPAKMQTDRFKATLMASIIGSRGDLLEPMDDKENKKRSMQLVKARFRDIDKVLGPDVVINPDGTFSAEITIREGLAPGQYNIVAVCDKNMKSAPASFENKISFPMLYLKTAGTSQNIIWPFLLCLVISIFGVLMGAGGGFILNPILVSLFPLPHTVVAGTVTPTVLFSQGSGIYNYSKIKFINWKLGCAIGGAMLLGGFIGPKLTEMITLDQFKFAFGWILLVLAGLMYWQTTAGYLAKNKKEQAILKEFKKRAEEAAKAKK
;
A
#
# COMPACT_ATOMS: atom_id res chain seq x y z
N MET A 1 93.26 23.14 -34.35
CA MET A 1 92.16 23.80 -35.08
C MET A 1 90.99 22.83 -35.11
N LEU A 2 90.03 22.95 -34.19
CA LEU A 2 88.74 22.25 -34.28
C LEU A 2 87.69 23.04 -33.49
N PHE A 3 86.62 23.35 -34.23
CA PHE A 3 85.36 24.03 -33.95
C PHE A 3 84.87 24.27 -32.52
N SER A 4 84.51 25.53 -32.27
CA SER A 4 83.63 26.02 -31.20
C SER A 4 82.17 25.67 -31.47
N VAL A 5 81.45 25.20 -30.44
CA VAL A 5 79.98 25.16 -30.43
C VAL A 5 79.50 25.86 -29.16
N ILE A 6 78.86 27.01 -29.36
CA ILE A 6 78.19 27.83 -28.35
C ILE A 6 76.74 27.35 -28.28
N ALA A 7 76.31 26.83 -27.12
CA ALA A 7 74.92 26.49 -26.85
C ALA A 7 74.19 27.73 -26.31
N VAL A 8 73.32 28.30 -27.15
CA VAL A 8 72.40 29.39 -26.81
C VAL A 8 71.18 28.80 -26.10
N CYS A 9 70.94 29.23 -24.86
CA CYS A 9 69.72 28.91 -24.10
C CYS A 9 68.53 29.68 -24.68
N PHE A 10 67.56 28.98 -25.27
CA PHE A 10 66.24 29.52 -25.61
C PHE A 10 65.26 29.19 -24.48
N TRP A 11 64.86 30.22 -23.73
CA TRP A 11 63.77 30.17 -22.76
C TRP A 11 62.45 30.37 -23.52
N MET A 12 61.82 29.28 -23.96
CA MET A 12 60.46 29.31 -24.51
C MET A 12 59.45 29.11 -23.38
N GLY A 13 58.59 30.11 -23.19
CA GLY A 13 57.50 30.10 -22.24
C GLY A 13 56.52 28.95 -22.49
N SER A 14 56.11 28.29 -21.42
CA SER A 14 55.06 27.27 -21.43
C SER A 14 53.72 27.90 -21.80
N PRO A 15 52.93 27.28 -22.70
CA PRO A 15 51.56 27.73 -22.93
C PRO A 15 50.73 27.46 -21.66
N ALA A 16 49.94 28.44 -21.27
CA ALA A 16 49.00 28.36 -20.16
C ALA A 16 48.11 27.12 -20.33
N TYR A 17 48.27 26.15 -19.43
CA TYR A 17 47.31 25.06 -19.29
C TYR A 17 45.96 25.67 -18.95
N SER A 18 45.01 25.41 -19.83
CA SER A 18 43.58 25.39 -19.57
C SER A 18 43.31 24.85 -18.16
N GLN A 19 42.51 25.57 -17.38
CA GLN A 19 41.95 25.08 -16.13
C GLN A 19 41.11 23.83 -16.44
N ASP A 20 41.73 22.66 -16.37
CA ASP A 20 41.02 21.40 -16.18
C ASP A 20 40.28 21.51 -14.84
N GLN A 21 38.97 21.71 -14.90
CA GLN A 21 38.09 21.43 -13.78
C GLN A 21 38.38 19.99 -13.35
N ALA A 22 38.91 19.81 -12.14
CA ALA A 22 39.04 18.51 -11.53
C ALA A 22 37.71 17.75 -11.69
N PRO A 23 37.72 16.48 -12.14
CA PRO A 23 36.49 15.73 -12.29
C PRO A 23 35.77 15.73 -10.95
N LEU A 24 34.55 16.29 -10.93
CA LEU A 24 33.72 16.36 -9.73
C LEU A 24 33.62 14.96 -9.14
N ALA A 25 34.17 14.78 -7.94
CA ALA A 25 34.20 13.48 -7.29
C ALA A 25 32.76 12.99 -7.06
N SER A 26 32.50 11.73 -7.40
CA SER A 26 31.21 11.08 -7.10
C SER A 26 30.94 11.14 -5.60
N PRO A 27 29.67 11.36 -5.19
CA PRO A 27 29.35 11.44 -3.77
C PRO A 27 29.66 10.12 -3.06
N THR A 28 30.10 10.21 -1.81
CA THR A 28 30.35 9.05 -0.95
C THR A 28 29.27 8.93 0.11
N ILE A 29 29.04 7.71 0.60
CA ILE A 29 28.00 7.43 1.58
C ILE A 29 28.50 6.41 2.62
N GLN A 30 28.14 6.64 3.88
CA GLN A 30 28.36 5.75 5.01
C GLN A 30 27.09 5.68 5.85
N ILE A 31 26.88 4.53 6.49
CA ILE A 31 25.74 4.25 7.35
C ILE A 31 26.22 3.80 8.72
N ASP A 32 25.51 4.20 9.77
CA ASP A 32 25.85 3.86 11.16
C ASP A 32 25.52 2.41 11.51
N LYS A 33 24.50 1.83 10.88
CA LYS A 33 23.99 0.48 11.14
C LYS A 33 23.74 -0.27 9.85
N THR A 34 24.12 -1.54 9.85
CA THR A 34 23.87 -2.47 8.75
C THR A 34 22.67 -3.38 9.00
N GLU A 35 22.10 -3.38 10.21
CA GLU A 35 20.97 -4.24 10.58
C GLU A 35 19.91 -3.49 11.40
N LEU A 36 18.64 -3.72 11.07
CA LEU A 36 17.46 -3.26 11.80
C LEU A 36 16.58 -4.44 12.21
N LYS A 37 15.92 -4.31 13.36
CA LYS A 37 14.96 -5.31 13.89
C LYS A 37 13.55 -4.75 13.79
N ASN A 38 12.90 -4.99 12.66
CA ASN A 38 11.55 -4.52 12.33
C ASN A 38 11.41 -2.98 12.39
N GLY A 39 12.29 -2.28 11.66
CA GLY A 39 12.31 -0.81 11.62
C GLY A 39 13.32 -0.18 12.60
N GLY A 40 13.40 1.15 12.56
CA GLY A 40 14.36 1.94 13.32
C GLY A 40 14.91 3.14 12.55
N VAL A 41 15.87 3.82 13.15
CA VAL A 41 16.55 4.98 12.55
C VAL A 41 17.98 4.59 12.16
N ILE A 42 18.33 4.91 10.91
CA ILE A 42 19.69 4.80 10.35
C ILE A 42 20.20 6.20 10.09
N LYS A 43 21.39 6.51 10.61
CA LYS A 43 22.10 7.74 10.29
C LYS A 43 22.94 7.50 9.05
N VAL A 44 22.71 8.35 8.05
CA VAL A 44 23.48 8.37 6.82
C VAL A 44 24.34 9.61 6.83
N THR A 45 25.62 9.45 6.53
CA THR A 45 26.59 10.55 6.39
C THR A 45 27.37 10.37 5.10
N GLY A 46 27.78 11.46 4.49
CA GLY A 46 28.57 11.39 3.27
C GLY A 46 29.14 12.73 2.86
N GLN A 47 29.87 12.70 1.75
CA GLN A 47 30.46 13.88 1.14
C GLN A 47 30.01 13.97 -0.32
N ALA A 48 29.54 15.15 -0.72
CA ALA A 48 29.14 15.48 -2.08
C ALA A 48 29.94 16.71 -2.56
N PRO A 49 29.99 16.97 -3.88
CA PRO A 49 30.55 18.21 -4.38
C PRO A 49 29.87 19.45 -3.76
N ALA A 50 30.68 20.42 -3.33
CA ALA A 50 30.19 21.62 -2.66
C ALA A 50 29.18 22.40 -3.54
N GLY A 51 28.10 22.88 -2.91
CA GLY A 51 27.06 23.67 -3.57
C GLY A 51 26.03 22.89 -4.40
N MET A 52 26.11 21.56 -4.45
CA MET A 52 25.11 20.73 -5.14
C MET A 52 24.02 20.20 -4.20
N PRO A 53 22.76 20.09 -4.66
CA PRO A 53 21.73 19.42 -3.89
C PRO A 53 22.02 17.91 -3.82
N VAL A 54 21.78 17.31 -2.66
CA VAL A 54 21.94 15.88 -2.43
C VAL A 54 20.57 15.25 -2.18
N TYR A 55 20.25 14.22 -2.95
CA TYR A 55 19.07 13.40 -2.78
C TYR A 55 19.47 11.99 -2.37
N LEU A 56 18.74 11.37 -1.44
CA LEU A 56 18.96 9.96 -1.09
C LEU A 56 17.81 9.11 -1.65
N GLU A 57 18.12 8.23 -2.60
CA GLU A 57 17.16 7.22 -3.07
C GLU A 57 17.29 5.97 -2.19
N VAL A 58 16.20 5.57 -1.53
CA VAL A 58 16.16 4.38 -0.66
C VAL A 58 15.11 3.41 -1.15
N TRP A 59 15.49 2.14 -1.29
CA TRP A 59 14.57 1.10 -1.73
C TRP A 59 14.88 -0.26 -1.12
N ALA A 60 13.84 -1.09 -0.97
CA ALA A 60 14.01 -2.51 -0.69
C ALA A 60 14.56 -3.23 -1.93
N ALA A 61 15.57 -4.08 -1.76
CA ALA A 61 16.16 -4.89 -2.83
C ALA A 61 15.16 -5.89 -3.41
N ASP A 62 14.22 -6.38 -2.60
CA ASP A 62 13.10 -7.21 -3.06
C ASP A 62 12.12 -6.37 -3.90
N LYS A 63 12.09 -6.71 -5.20
CA LYS A 63 11.22 -6.09 -6.20
C LYS A 63 9.97 -6.92 -6.51
N SER A 64 9.65 -7.97 -5.75
CA SER A 64 8.53 -8.88 -6.07
C SER A 64 7.13 -8.33 -5.78
N VAL A 65 6.97 -7.04 -5.49
CA VAL A 65 5.68 -6.47 -5.09
C VAL A 65 4.88 -6.05 -6.32
N ARG A 66 3.59 -6.40 -6.28
CA ARG A 66 2.63 -6.02 -7.31
C ARG A 66 2.14 -4.59 -7.12
N ALA A 67 2.12 -3.82 -8.20
CA ALA A 67 1.37 -2.57 -8.27
C ALA A 67 0.52 -2.50 -9.53
N ASN A 68 -0.63 -1.84 -9.43
CA ASN A 68 -1.55 -1.69 -10.54
C ASN A 68 -2.19 -0.30 -10.55
N PHE A 69 -2.54 0.14 -11.75
CA PHE A 69 -3.21 1.40 -11.99
C PHE A 69 -4.17 1.22 -13.17
N PHE A 70 -5.42 1.65 -12.99
CA PHE A 70 -6.42 1.61 -14.05
C PHE A 70 -6.65 3.01 -14.60
N ASP A 71 -6.40 3.19 -15.89
CA ASP A 71 -6.60 4.45 -16.58
C ASP A 71 -8.00 4.52 -17.19
N SER A 72 -8.92 5.09 -16.42
CA SER A 72 -10.30 5.35 -16.81
C SER A 72 -10.58 6.84 -17.03
N LYS A 73 -9.55 7.68 -17.04
CA LYS A 73 -9.74 9.12 -17.24
C LYS A 73 -9.89 9.42 -18.72
N LYS A 74 -10.86 10.28 -19.05
CA LYS A 74 -11.01 10.83 -20.39
C LYS A 74 -9.72 11.57 -20.74
N ASP A 75 -9.05 11.17 -21.81
CA ASP A 75 -7.89 11.88 -22.30
C ASP A 75 -8.35 13.22 -22.87
N GLU A 76 -7.74 14.31 -22.42
CA GLU A 76 -8.06 15.67 -22.87
C GLU A 76 -7.76 15.88 -24.35
N LYS A 77 -6.85 15.08 -24.93
CA LYS A 77 -6.41 15.22 -26.32
C LYS A 77 -7.27 14.42 -27.30
N THR A 78 -7.69 13.21 -26.93
CA THR A 78 -8.43 12.31 -27.83
C THR A 78 -9.92 12.27 -27.50
N GLY A 79 -10.33 12.75 -26.32
CA GLY A 79 -11.70 12.70 -25.85
C GLY A 79 -12.23 11.28 -25.57
N GLN A 80 -11.42 10.24 -25.80
CA GLN A 80 -11.77 8.85 -25.55
C GLN A 80 -11.25 8.41 -24.18
N ILE A 81 -11.95 7.44 -23.57
CA ILE A 81 -11.51 6.80 -22.33
C ILE A 81 -10.68 5.58 -22.73
N PRO A 82 -9.39 5.51 -22.37
CA PRO A 82 -8.49 4.47 -22.87
C PRO A 82 -8.78 3.08 -22.28
N TYR A 83 -9.31 3.00 -21.05
CA TYR A 83 -9.56 1.76 -20.31
C TYR A 83 -8.36 0.81 -20.29
N ILE A 84 -7.18 1.36 -19.96
CA ILE A 84 -5.95 0.58 -19.91
C ILE A 84 -5.63 0.21 -18.47
N PHE A 85 -5.40 -1.08 -18.24
CA PHE A 85 -4.94 -1.60 -16.96
C PHE A 85 -3.42 -1.80 -16.98
N TYR A 86 -2.71 -1.01 -16.20
CA TYR A 86 -1.27 -1.11 -16.01
C TYR A 86 -0.97 -2.00 -14.82
N LEU A 87 0.00 -2.90 -14.99
CA LEU A 87 0.39 -3.88 -14.00
C LEU A 87 1.90 -4.07 -14.01
N THR A 88 2.51 -4.09 -12.83
CA THR A 88 3.92 -4.47 -12.65
C THR A 88 4.04 -5.44 -11.50
N TYR A 89 5.01 -6.35 -11.61
CA TYR A 89 5.42 -7.28 -10.56
C TYR A 89 6.79 -6.93 -9.98
N ASP A 90 7.45 -5.90 -10.52
CA ASP A 90 8.82 -5.50 -10.20
C ASP A 90 8.89 -4.31 -9.24
N MET A 91 7.80 -4.01 -8.51
CA MET A 91 7.79 -2.89 -7.59
C MET A 91 8.59 -3.23 -6.32
N PRO A 92 9.51 -2.35 -5.87
CA PRO A 92 10.15 -2.52 -4.58
C PRO A 92 9.11 -2.43 -3.44
N ALA A 93 9.27 -3.29 -2.44
CA ALA A 93 8.38 -3.31 -1.29
C ALA A 93 8.37 -2.00 -0.49
N TYR A 94 9.49 -1.29 -0.50
CA TYR A 94 9.67 0.04 0.06
C TYR A 94 10.42 0.91 -0.93
N TYR A 95 9.96 2.15 -1.10
CA TYR A 95 10.62 3.13 -1.94
C TYR A 95 10.38 4.53 -1.40
N LYS A 96 11.45 5.27 -1.13
CA LYS A 96 11.36 6.66 -0.67
C LYS A 96 12.57 7.45 -1.15
N ILE A 97 12.34 8.67 -1.63
CA ILE A 97 13.39 9.63 -1.92
C ILE A 97 13.43 10.66 -0.79
N PHE A 98 14.60 10.85 -0.20
CA PHE A 98 14.85 11.91 0.75
C PHE A 98 15.43 13.11 0.02
N VAL A 99 14.81 14.27 0.23
CA VAL A 99 15.19 15.54 -0.37
C VAL A 99 15.83 16.45 0.69
N PRO A 100 16.58 17.47 0.24
CA PRO A 100 17.10 18.50 1.12
C PRO A 100 16.05 19.14 2.04
N ALA A 101 16.43 19.41 3.29
CA ALA A 101 15.55 19.92 4.33
C ALA A 101 14.95 21.31 4.04
N ASP A 102 15.60 22.10 3.17
CA ASP A 102 15.08 23.38 2.65
C ASP A 102 13.78 23.21 1.83
N LYS A 103 13.49 22.00 1.33
CA LYS A 103 12.27 21.71 0.57
C LYS A 103 11.08 21.30 1.44
N LYS A 104 11.21 21.35 2.77
CA LYS A 104 10.16 20.95 3.71
C LYS A 104 8.82 21.65 3.47
N ASP A 105 8.84 22.95 3.17
CA ASP A 105 7.64 23.75 2.96
C ASP A 105 6.88 23.33 1.70
N LYS A 106 7.60 23.02 0.62
CA LYS A 106 7.00 22.50 -0.63
C LYS A 106 6.33 21.14 -0.41
N ILE A 107 6.95 20.26 0.37
CA ILE A 107 6.32 18.99 0.74
C ILE A 107 5.04 19.24 1.57
N ALA A 108 5.07 20.20 2.50
CA ALA A 108 3.88 20.54 3.29
C ALA A 108 2.74 21.10 2.42
N GLU A 109 3.05 21.85 1.37
CA GLU A 109 2.06 22.31 0.38
C GLU A 109 1.48 21.13 -0.42
N LEU A 110 2.32 20.23 -0.92
CA LEU A 110 1.88 19.03 -1.62
C LEU A 110 1.01 18.11 -0.75
N LYS A 111 1.25 18.06 0.56
CA LYS A 111 0.36 17.37 1.53
C LYS A 111 -1.03 18.00 1.57
N LYS A 112 -1.14 19.32 1.55
CA LYS A 112 -2.42 20.04 1.57
C LYS A 112 -3.27 19.74 0.32
N ALA A 113 -2.63 19.43 -0.81
CA ALA A 113 -3.33 19.02 -2.04
C ALA A 113 -4.07 17.66 -1.93
N GLY A 114 -3.83 16.88 -0.86
CA GLY A 114 -4.59 15.69 -0.52
C GLY A 114 -4.54 14.63 -1.62
N LYS A 115 -5.69 14.32 -2.26
CA LYS A 115 -5.78 13.30 -3.34
C LYS A 115 -5.37 13.82 -4.73
N LYS A 116 -5.32 15.14 -4.92
CA LYS A 116 -5.18 15.78 -6.25
C LYS A 116 -3.72 15.89 -6.74
N TRP A 117 -2.75 15.71 -5.86
CA TRP A 117 -1.32 15.83 -6.19
C TRP A 117 -0.87 14.87 -7.31
N LYS A 118 0.16 15.22 -8.08
CA LYS A 118 0.78 14.30 -9.07
C LYS A 118 2.24 14.06 -8.70
N TYR A 119 2.64 12.79 -8.64
CA TYR A 119 4.01 12.41 -8.28
C TYR A 119 5.05 12.97 -9.26
N SER A 120 4.71 13.04 -10.55
CA SER A 120 5.57 13.64 -11.58
C SER A 120 5.80 15.14 -11.41
N GLU A 121 4.80 15.87 -10.92
CA GLU A 121 4.90 17.32 -10.66
C GLU A 121 5.71 17.54 -9.38
N ALA A 122 5.43 16.77 -8.33
CA ALA A 122 6.17 16.80 -7.07
C ALA A 122 7.68 16.55 -7.27
N LEU A 123 8.06 15.53 -8.06
CA LEU A 123 9.47 15.26 -8.32
C LEU A 123 10.16 16.43 -9.05
N LYS A 124 9.48 17.09 -9.99
CA LYS A 124 10.03 18.24 -10.72
C LYS A 124 10.18 19.46 -9.83
N GLU A 125 9.16 19.78 -9.03
CA GLU A 125 9.18 20.94 -8.12
C GLU A 125 10.25 20.84 -7.04
N LEU A 126 10.58 19.60 -6.64
CA LEU A 126 11.62 19.29 -5.66
C LEU A 126 13.01 19.06 -6.29
N GLY A 127 13.12 18.94 -7.62
CA GLY A 127 14.36 18.56 -8.30
C GLY A 127 14.79 17.10 -8.07
N ALA A 128 13.89 16.27 -7.53
CA ALA A 128 14.15 14.88 -7.15
C ALA A 128 14.01 13.89 -8.32
N ASP A 129 13.72 14.37 -9.54
CA ASP A 129 13.58 13.54 -10.73
C ASP A 129 14.89 12.85 -11.15
N VAL A 130 16.04 13.44 -10.78
CA VAL A 130 17.39 12.88 -10.96
C VAL A 130 17.61 11.64 -10.09
N ALA A 131 17.01 11.62 -8.91
CA ALA A 131 17.08 10.52 -7.96
C ALA A 131 16.06 9.41 -8.26
N TYR A 132 15.07 9.64 -9.14
CA TYR A 132 14.05 8.64 -9.46
C TYR A 132 14.55 7.64 -10.51
N SER A 133 15.21 6.57 -10.05
CA SER A 133 15.90 5.63 -10.95
C SER A 133 15.38 4.20 -10.89
N VAL A 134 15.04 3.70 -9.70
CA VAL A 134 14.62 2.30 -9.54
C VAL A 134 13.25 2.03 -10.16
N PRO A 135 12.19 2.78 -9.82
CA PRO A 135 10.88 2.48 -10.37
C PRO A 135 10.77 2.90 -11.84
N ALA A 136 11.61 3.83 -12.31
CA ALA A 136 11.65 4.26 -13.70
C ALA A 136 12.02 3.14 -14.69
N LYS A 137 12.72 2.09 -14.24
CA LYS A 137 13.22 0.98 -15.07
C LYS A 137 12.41 -0.32 -14.90
N MET A 138 11.30 -0.30 -14.16
CA MET A 138 10.49 -1.51 -13.92
C MET A 138 9.75 -1.92 -15.18
N GLN A 139 9.58 -3.23 -15.40
CA GLN A 139 8.72 -3.70 -16.47
C GLN A 139 7.25 -3.45 -16.09
N THR A 140 6.53 -2.78 -16.97
CA THR A 140 5.10 -2.51 -16.80
C THR A 140 4.32 -3.07 -17.98
N ASP A 141 3.48 -4.06 -17.69
CA ASP A 141 2.53 -4.61 -18.64
C ASP A 141 1.31 -3.68 -18.73
N ARG A 142 0.75 -3.55 -19.92
CA ARG A 142 -0.49 -2.82 -20.16
C ARG A 142 -1.49 -3.70 -20.86
N PHE A 143 -2.68 -3.80 -20.29
CA PHE A 143 -3.78 -4.58 -20.83
C PHE A 143 -4.89 -3.66 -21.27
N LYS A 144 -5.44 -3.90 -22.45
CA LYS A 144 -6.66 -3.23 -22.90
C LYS A 144 -7.83 -3.90 -22.22
N ALA A 145 -8.27 -3.32 -21.11
CA ALA A 145 -9.42 -3.84 -20.40
C ALA A 145 -10.70 -3.32 -21.06
N THR A 146 -11.67 -4.19 -21.24
CA THR A 146 -13.05 -3.77 -21.48
C THR A 146 -13.83 -3.88 -20.17
N LEU A 147 -14.93 -3.14 -20.06
CA LEU A 147 -15.84 -3.27 -18.92
C LEU A 147 -16.25 -4.74 -18.73
N MET A 148 -16.52 -5.46 -19.82
CA MET A 148 -16.85 -6.89 -19.78
C MET A 148 -15.68 -7.78 -19.37
N ALA A 149 -14.45 -7.49 -19.80
CA ALA A 149 -13.27 -8.24 -19.36
C ALA A 149 -13.08 -8.13 -17.84
N SER A 150 -13.22 -6.91 -17.28
CA SER A 150 -13.15 -6.69 -15.84
C SER A 150 -14.23 -7.49 -15.06
N ILE A 151 -15.43 -7.61 -15.63
CA ILE A 151 -16.56 -8.33 -15.01
C ILE A 151 -16.32 -9.85 -14.94
N ILE A 152 -15.73 -10.46 -15.98
CA ILE A 152 -15.44 -11.91 -16.00
C ILE A 152 -14.09 -12.25 -15.35
N GLY A 153 -13.41 -11.28 -14.74
CA GLY A 153 -12.07 -11.46 -14.16
C GLY A 153 -10.95 -11.58 -15.20
N SER A 154 -11.23 -11.26 -16.47
CA SER A 154 -10.23 -11.17 -17.53
C SER A 154 -9.49 -9.84 -17.44
N ARG A 155 -8.17 -9.89 -17.66
CA ARG A 155 -7.32 -8.69 -17.69
C ARG A 155 -7.46 -7.93 -19.02
N GLY A 156 -8.12 -8.52 -20.02
CA GLY A 156 -8.16 -8.04 -21.39
C GLY A 156 -6.92 -8.45 -22.19
N ASP A 157 -6.75 -7.85 -23.36
CA ASP A 157 -5.65 -8.19 -24.27
C ASP A 157 -4.36 -7.49 -23.86
N LEU A 158 -3.24 -8.22 -23.86
CA LEU A 158 -1.91 -7.66 -23.60
C LEU A 158 -1.50 -6.79 -24.79
N LEU A 159 -1.21 -5.52 -24.53
CA LEU A 159 -0.72 -4.57 -25.53
C LEU A 159 0.81 -4.66 -25.64
N GLU A 160 1.36 -4.19 -26.76
CA GLU A 160 2.80 -4.15 -26.99
C GLU A 160 3.56 -3.40 -25.87
N PRO A 161 4.86 -3.70 -25.65
CA PRO A 161 5.68 -2.95 -24.70
C PRO A 161 5.68 -1.44 -24.97
N MET A 162 5.82 -0.65 -23.91
CA MET A 162 5.93 0.81 -24.01
C MET A 162 7.38 1.24 -24.26
N ASP A 163 7.59 2.47 -24.72
CA ASP A 163 8.92 3.09 -24.72
C ASP A 163 9.38 3.42 -23.29
N ASP A 164 10.69 3.62 -23.10
CA ASP A 164 11.27 3.90 -21.78
C ASP A 164 10.70 5.17 -21.13
N LYS A 165 10.34 6.16 -21.96
CA LYS A 165 9.84 7.45 -21.50
C LYS A 165 8.42 7.36 -20.97
N GLU A 166 7.51 6.70 -21.70
CA GLU A 166 6.15 6.45 -21.23
C GLU A 166 6.17 5.45 -20.08
N ASN A 167 7.03 4.43 -20.10
CA ASN A 167 7.20 3.52 -18.96
C ASN A 167 7.63 4.27 -17.69
N LYS A 168 8.62 5.19 -17.78
CA LYS A 168 9.00 6.07 -16.65
C LYS A 168 7.81 6.91 -16.17
N LYS A 169 7.01 7.47 -17.06
CA LYS A 169 5.83 8.27 -16.69
C LYS A 169 4.74 7.43 -16.01
N ARG A 170 4.45 6.23 -16.51
CA ARG A 170 3.45 5.32 -15.93
C ARG A 170 3.91 4.70 -14.62
N SER A 171 5.22 4.47 -14.45
CA SER A 171 5.79 4.04 -13.17
C SER A 171 5.48 5.02 -12.04
N MET A 172 5.50 6.33 -12.31
CA MET A 172 5.16 7.36 -11.31
C MET A 172 3.69 7.28 -10.87
N GLN A 173 2.79 6.94 -11.79
CA GLN A 173 1.37 6.70 -11.46
C GLN A 173 1.20 5.42 -10.63
N LEU A 174 1.95 4.36 -10.94
CA LEU A 174 1.96 3.12 -10.16
C LEU A 174 2.51 3.32 -8.74
N VAL A 175 3.60 4.07 -8.58
CA VAL A 175 4.15 4.46 -7.27
C VAL A 175 3.10 5.22 -6.47
N LYS A 176 2.44 6.23 -7.08
CA LYS A 176 1.34 6.95 -6.43
C LYS A 176 0.19 6.00 -6.05
N ALA A 177 -0.22 5.11 -6.94
CA ALA A 177 -1.33 4.18 -6.71
C ALA A 177 -1.04 3.21 -5.56
N ARG A 178 0.20 2.74 -5.44
CA ARG A 178 0.64 1.83 -4.38
C ARG A 178 0.77 2.51 -3.03
N PHE A 179 1.57 3.57 -2.95
CA PHE A 179 1.91 4.19 -1.66
C PHE A 179 0.86 5.19 -1.17
N ARG A 180 0.08 5.80 -2.07
CA ARG A 180 -1.03 6.75 -1.87
C ARG A 180 -0.65 8.07 -1.19
N ASP A 181 0.14 8.01 -0.12
CA ASP A 181 0.54 9.14 0.70
C ASP A 181 1.93 9.63 0.31
N ILE A 182 2.11 10.95 0.31
CA ILE A 182 3.39 11.57 -0.06
C ILE A 182 4.51 11.22 0.92
N ASP A 183 4.19 11.11 2.23
CA ASP A 183 5.16 10.78 3.29
C ASP A 183 5.77 9.38 3.18
N LYS A 184 5.15 8.51 2.38
CA LYS A 184 5.66 7.17 2.10
C LYS A 184 6.70 7.17 0.97
N VAL A 185 6.72 8.21 0.13
CA VAL A 185 7.57 8.26 -1.07
C VAL A 185 8.55 9.44 -1.08
N LEU A 186 8.29 10.49 -0.31
CA LEU A 186 9.14 11.68 -0.20
C LEU A 186 9.34 12.08 1.27
N GLY A 187 10.53 12.58 1.63
CA GLY A 187 10.84 13.07 2.98
C GLY A 187 11.93 14.15 2.98
N PRO A 188 11.79 15.27 3.72
CA PRO A 188 12.76 16.37 3.73
C PRO A 188 13.83 16.19 4.82
N ASP A 189 14.50 15.03 4.85
CA ASP A 189 15.34 14.63 5.98
C ASP A 189 16.86 14.79 5.72
N VAL A 190 17.26 15.36 4.57
CA VAL A 190 18.68 15.54 4.21
C VAL A 190 19.17 16.93 4.60
N VAL A 191 20.12 17.01 5.52
CA VAL A 191 20.82 18.24 5.91
C VAL A 191 22.13 18.31 5.15
N ILE A 192 22.38 19.41 4.45
CA ILE A 192 23.58 19.62 3.65
C ILE A 192 24.30 20.84 4.20
N ASN A 193 25.58 20.69 4.50
CA ASN A 193 26.44 21.76 4.95
C ASN A 193 27.11 22.45 3.73
N PRO A 194 27.54 23.73 3.87
CA PRO A 194 28.17 24.47 2.77
C PRO A 194 29.47 23.85 2.24
N ASP A 195 30.13 23.03 3.04
CA ASP A 195 31.35 22.29 2.68
C ASP A 195 31.10 21.05 1.81
N GLY A 196 29.83 20.73 1.52
CA GLY A 196 29.42 19.55 0.76
C GLY A 196 29.25 18.29 1.61
N THR A 197 29.47 18.35 2.92
CA THR A 197 29.11 17.25 3.82
C THR A 197 27.59 17.20 4.00
N PHE A 198 27.03 16.00 4.05
CA PHE A 198 25.60 15.81 4.28
C PHE A 198 25.32 14.75 5.32
N SER A 199 24.21 14.91 6.03
CA SER A 199 23.69 13.94 6.98
C SER A 199 22.17 13.82 6.88
N ALA A 200 21.66 12.60 7.05
CA ALA A 200 20.23 12.33 7.08
C ALA A 200 19.89 11.26 8.11
N GLU A 201 18.80 11.44 8.85
CA GLU A 201 18.25 10.42 9.73
C GLU A 201 17.09 9.70 9.02
N ILE A 202 17.38 8.52 8.49
CA ILE A 202 16.43 7.72 7.72
C ILE A 202 15.62 6.87 8.69
N THR A 203 14.38 7.25 8.92
CA THR A 203 13.43 6.48 9.72
C THR A 203 12.73 5.42 8.87
N ILE A 204 13.05 4.15 9.10
CA ILE A 204 12.36 2.99 8.55
C ILE A 204 11.23 2.62 9.52
N ARG A 205 9.98 2.79 9.07
CA ARG A 205 8.81 2.45 9.89
C ARG A 205 8.76 0.96 10.23
N GLU A 206 8.21 0.66 11.39
CA GLU A 206 7.90 -0.72 11.76
C GLU A 206 6.86 -1.31 10.80
N GLY A 207 6.89 -2.63 10.65
CA GLY A 207 5.92 -3.31 9.79
C GLY A 207 6.23 -3.20 8.30
N LEU A 208 7.46 -2.86 7.91
CA LEU A 208 7.92 -2.89 6.51
C LEU A 208 8.47 -4.27 6.14
N ALA A 209 8.89 -4.44 4.88
CA ALA A 209 9.37 -5.72 4.35
C ALA A 209 10.71 -6.16 4.99
N PRO A 210 10.92 -7.46 5.23
CA PRO A 210 12.21 -7.98 5.63
C PRO A 210 13.16 -8.04 4.41
N GLY A 211 14.47 -8.13 4.69
CA GLY A 211 15.52 -8.30 3.69
C GLY A 211 16.39 -7.06 3.52
N GLN A 212 17.17 -7.03 2.43
CA GLN A 212 18.14 -5.97 2.16
C GLN A 212 17.47 -4.71 1.60
N TYR A 213 17.97 -3.56 2.02
CA TYR A 213 17.61 -2.23 1.56
C TYR A 213 18.88 -1.54 1.08
N ASN A 214 18.75 -0.75 0.02
CA ASN A 214 19.85 0.00 -0.56
C ASN A 214 19.58 1.50 -0.45
N ILE A 215 20.66 2.27 -0.30
CA ILE A 215 20.67 3.72 -0.22
C ILE A 215 21.73 4.22 -1.19
N VAL A 216 21.36 5.17 -2.06
CA VAL A 216 22.29 5.85 -2.95
C VAL A 216 22.11 7.35 -2.82
N ALA A 217 23.23 8.06 -2.69
CA ALA A 217 23.27 9.52 -2.80
C ALA A 217 23.37 9.93 -4.27
N VAL A 218 22.50 10.83 -4.69
CA VAL A 218 22.40 11.34 -6.06
C VAL A 218 22.48 12.86 -6.01
N CYS A 219 23.44 13.43 -6.74
CA CYS A 219 23.55 14.89 -6.88
C CYS A 219 23.07 15.36 -8.24
N ASP A 220 23.28 14.54 -9.28
CA ASP A 220 22.82 14.79 -10.65
C ASP A 220 22.58 13.44 -11.37
N LYS A 221 22.01 13.46 -12.58
CA LYS A 221 21.65 12.28 -13.38
C LYS A 221 22.80 11.28 -13.55
N ASN A 222 24.03 11.81 -13.69
CA ASN A 222 25.23 11.02 -13.92
C ASN A 222 26.12 10.89 -12.67
N MET A 223 25.79 11.56 -11.56
CA MET A 223 26.59 11.59 -10.33
C MET A 223 25.86 10.87 -9.20
N LYS A 224 26.21 9.59 -9.01
CA LYS A 224 25.64 8.70 -8.00
C LYS A 224 26.74 8.07 -7.16
N SER A 225 26.47 7.87 -5.88
CA SER A 225 27.35 7.13 -4.98
C SER A 225 27.29 5.63 -5.27
N ALA A 226 28.28 4.88 -4.76
CA ALA A 226 28.11 3.45 -4.56
C ALA A 226 26.92 3.20 -3.60
N PRO A 227 26.16 2.11 -3.78
CA PRO A 227 25.03 1.78 -2.91
C PRO A 227 25.52 1.32 -1.53
N ALA A 228 25.07 1.99 -0.47
CA ALA A 228 25.16 1.47 0.88
C ALA A 228 23.96 0.54 1.13
N SER A 229 24.17 -0.58 1.83
CA SER A 229 23.13 -1.58 2.09
C SER A 229 22.95 -1.84 3.58
N PHE A 230 21.71 -2.03 4.00
CA PHE A 230 21.36 -2.51 5.34
C PHE A 230 20.26 -3.57 5.26
N GLU A 231 20.14 -4.41 6.27
CA GLU A 231 19.14 -5.48 6.34
C GLU A 231 18.08 -5.17 7.40
N ASN A 232 16.80 -5.34 7.05
CA ASN A 232 15.70 -5.31 8.01
C ASN A 232 15.26 -6.74 8.32
N LYS A 233 15.47 -7.20 9.55
CA LYS A 233 15.09 -8.54 10.00
C LYS A 233 13.78 -8.48 10.78
N ILE A 234 12.92 -9.46 10.54
CA ILE A 234 11.64 -9.62 11.23
C ILE A 234 11.60 -11.01 11.82
N SER A 235 11.17 -11.09 13.08
CA SER A 235 11.10 -12.34 13.82
C SER A 235 9.67 -12.64 14.23
N PHE A 236 9.34 -13.92 14.38
CA PHE A 236 8.06 -14.37 14.90
C PHE A 236 7.77 -13.71 16.26
N PRO A 237 6.54 -13.21 16.54
CA PRO A 237 5.27 -13.46 15.84
C PRO A 237 4.92 -12.48 14.70
N MET A 238 5.82 -11.59 14.32
CA MET A 238 5.62 -10.67 13.19
C MET A 238 5.85 -11.41 11.87
N LEU A 239 4.88 -11.36 10.98
CA LEU A 239 4.97 -11.97 9.66
C LEU A 239 4.71 -10.94 8.56
N TYR A 240 5.58 -10.94 7.55
CA TYR A 240 5.45 -10.04 6.41
C TYR A 240 4.41 -10.56 5.42
N LEU A 241 3.33 -9.81 5.26
CA LEU A 241 2.27 -10.12 4.31
C LEU A 241 2.60 -9.46 2.97
N LYS A 242 3.25 -10.19 2.05
CA LYS A 242 3.67 -9.68 0.73
C LYS A 242 2.55 -8.96 -0.02
N THR A 243 1.35 -9.53 -0.03
CA THR A 243 0.18 -8.95 -0.70
C THR A 243 -0.31 -7.66 -0.03
N ALA A 244 -0.27 -7.59 1.31
CA ALA A 244 -0.64 -6.38 2.05
C ALA A 244 0.46 -5.30 2.00
N GLY A 245 1.72 -5.70 1.83
CA GLY A 245 2.89 -4.82 1.88
C GLY A 245 3.23 -4.35 3.30
N THR A 246 2.77 -5.06 4.32
CA THR A 246 3.05 -4.74 5.72
C THR A 246 3.27 -6.01 6.53
N SER A 247 4.14 -5.92 7.52
CA SER A 247 4.32 -6.95 8.54
C SER A 247 3.36 -6.72 9.68
N GLN A 248 2.71 -7.79 10.13
CA GLN A 248 1.71 -7.75 11.19
C GLN A 248 1.95 -8.90 12.16
N ASN A 249 1.63 -8.66 13.42
CA ASN A 249 1.61 -9.72 14.43
C ASN A 249 0.39 -10.59 14.14
N ILE A 250 0.61 -11.85 13.73
CA ILE A 250 -0.48 -12.73 13.29
C ILE A 250 -1.40 -13.17 14.44
N ILE A 251 -0.93 -13.11 15.68
CA ILE A 251 -1.67 -13.60 16.86
C ILE A 251 -2.94 -12.77 17.07
N TRP A 252 -2.85 -11.45 16.98
CA TRP A 252 -3.98 -10.56 17.26
C TRP A 252 -5.12 -10.68 16.22
N PRO A 253 -4.88 -10.58 14.90
CA PRO A 253 -5.89 -10.84 13.90
C PRO A 253 -6.46 -12.26 14.00
N PHE A 254 -5.64 -13.26 14.31
CA PHE A 254 -6.10 -14.64 14.45
C PHE A 254 -7.11 -14.79 15.59
N LEU A 255 -6.78 -14.30 16.79
CA LEU A 255 -7.69 -14.36 17.95
C LEU A 255 -8.98 -13.58 17.68
N LEU A 256 -8.87 -12.41 17.06
CA LEU A 256 -10.02 -11.61 16.68
C LEU A 256 -10.93 -12.37 15.68
N CYS A 257 -10.35 -12.93 14.62
CA CYS A 257 -11.06 -13.75 13.64
C CYS A 257 -11.75 -14.95 14.29
N LEU A 258 -11.07 -15.62 15.22
CA LEU A 258 -11.62 -16.77 15.95
C LEU A 258 -12.88 -16.39 16.74
N VAL A 259 -12.78 -15.33 17.56
CA VAL A 259 -13.89 -14.85 18.41
C VAL A 259 -15.07 -14.42 17.54
N ILE A 260 -14.83 -13.56 16.54
CA ILE A 260 -15.89 -13.04 15.67
C ILE A 260 -16.53 -14.18 14.87
N SER A 261 -15.75 -15.16 14.40
CA SER A 261 -16.30 -16.28 13.64
C SER A 261 -17.19 -17.17 14.50
N ILE A 262 -16.81 -17.46 15.74
CA ILE A 262 -17.63 -18.22 16.69
C ILE A 262 -18.98 -17.51 16.90
N PHE A 263 -18.95 -16.21 17.25
CA PHE A 263 -20.18 -15.43 17.41
C PHE A 263 -20.98 -15.32 16.10
N GLY A 264 -20.30 -15.19 14.97
CA GLY A 264 -20.90 -15.12 13.64
C GLY A 264 -21.68 -16.39 13.27
N VAL A 265 -21.16 -17.58 13.60
CA VAL A 265 -21.85 -18.87 13.42
C VAL A 265 -23.03 -18.99 14.38
N LEU A 266 -22.86 -18.60 15.64
CA LEU A 266 -23.94 -18.64 16.64
C LEU A 266 -25.12 -17.75 16.24
N MET A 267 -24.85 -16.56 15.71
CA MET A 267 -25.88 -15.62 15.24
C MET A 267 -26.42 -15.99 13.84
N GLY A 268 -25.78 -16.90 13.12
CA GLY A 268 -26.15 -17.29 11.75
C GLY A 268 -25.83 -16.26 10.66
N ALA A 269 -25.05 -15.23 10.98
CA ALA A 269 -24.76 -14.10 10.08
C ALA A 269 -23.37 -14.16 9.42
N GLY A 270 -22.61 -15.25 9.60
CA GLY A 270 -21.34 -15.49 8.93
C GLY A 270 -20.17 -14.60 9.33
N GLY A 271 -20.37 -13.60 10.19
CA GLY A 271 -19.31 -12.77 10.78
C GLY A 271 -18.60 -11.80 9.82
N GLY A 272 -18.66 -11.99 8.50
CA GLY A 272 -17.90 -11.21 7.51
C GLY A 272 -18.21 -9.72 7.47
N PHE A 273 -19.47 -9.34 7.70
CA PHE A 273 -19.89 -7.93 7.76
C PHE A 273 -19.32 -7.20 8.98
N ILE A 274 -18.97 -7.92 10.05
CA ILE A 274 -18.30 -7.42 11.26
C ILE A 274 -16.78 -7.50 11.07
N LEU A 275 -16.29 -8.62 10.54
CA LEU A 275 -14.87 -8.93 10.47
C LEU A 275 -14.13 -7.96 9.53
N ASN A 276 -14.71 -7.62 8.38
CA ASN A 276 -14.14 -6.66 7.43
C ASN A 276 -13.85 -5.28 8.05
N PRO A 277 -14.84 -4.55 8.60
CA PRO A 277 -14.60 -3.22 9.15
C PRO A 277 -13.67 -3.25 10.36
N ILE A 278 -13.76 -4.26 11.23
CA ILE A 278 -12.88 -4.35 12.41
C ILE A 278 -11.42 -4.58 11.98
N LEU A 279 -11.16 -5.52 11.05
CA LEU A 279 -9.79 -5.79 10.59
C LEU A 279 -9.16 -4.58 9.91
N VAL A 280 -9.93 -3.88 9.07
CA VAL A 280 -9.47 -2.66 8.39
C VAL A 280 -9.25 -1.50 9.36
N SER A 281 -10.06 -1.40 10.42
CA SER A 281 -9.97 -0.30 11.38
C SER A 281 -8.86 -0.49 12.40
N LEU A 282 -8.60 -1.73 12.83
CA LEU A 282 -7.60 -2.02 13.87
C LEU A 282 -6.20 -2.29 13.28
N PHE A 283 -6.13 -2.82 12.07
CA PHE A 283 -4.85 -3.17 11.43
C PHE A 283 -4.63 -2.34 10.17
N PRO A 284 -3.38 -1.94 9.86
CA PRO A 284 -3.04 -1.16 8.66
C PRO A 284 -3.06 -2.03 7.39
N LEU A 285 -4.12 -2.79 7.17
CA LEU A 285 -4.28 -3.72 6.06
C LEU A 285 -5.07 -3.09 4.90
N PRO A 286 -4.68 -3.33 3.64
CA PRO A 286 -5.47 -2.89 2.49
C PRO A 286 -6.85 -3.56 2.48
N HIS A 287 -7.91 -2.79 2.22
CA HIS A 287 -9.30 -3.31 2.20
C HIS A 287 -9.48 -4.50 1.23
N THR A 288 -8.82 -4.47 0.08
CA THR A 288 -8.90 -5.55 -0.92
C THR A 288 -8.32 -6.86 -0.41
N VAL A 289 -7.24 -6.80 0.39
CA VAL A 289 -6.62 -7.98 1.00
C VAL A 289 -7.52 -8.51 2.10
N VAL A 290 -8.04 -7.64 2.97
CA VAL A 290 -8.97 -8.05 4.03
C VAL A 290 -10.22 -8.73 3.44
N ALA A 291 -10.86 -8.11 2.44
CA ALA A 291 -12.03 -8.70 1.78
C ALA A 291 -11.72 -10.07 1.15
N GLY A 292 -10.56 -10.19 0.49
CA GLY A 292 -10.11 -11.45 -0.11
C GLY A 292 -9.85 -12.54 0.92
N THR A 293 -9.29 -12.21 2.09
CA THR A 293 -9.02 -13.17 3.18
C THR A 293 -10.28 -13.54 3.95
N VAL A 294 -11.17 -12.58 4.23
CA VAL A 294 -12.40 -12.81 4.99
C VAL A 294 -13.40 -13.66 4.20
N THR A 295 -13.43 -13.56 2.87
CA THR A 295 -14.40 -14.29 2.04
C THR A 295 -14.33 -15.82 2.22
N PRO A 296 -13.16 -16.49 2.10
CA PRO A 296 -13.01 -17.90 2.45
C PRO A 296 -13.33 -18.21 3.92
N THR A 297 -12.91 -17.35 4.85
CA THR A 297 -13.21 -17.54 6.29
C THR A 297 -14.71 -17.63 6.54
N VAL A 298 -15.48 -16.72 5.95
CA VAL A 298 -16.94 -16.72 6.04
C VAL A 298 -17.52 -17.96 5.36
N LEU A 299 -17.01 -18.35 4.18
CA LEU A 299 -17.47 -19.54 3.47
C LEU A 299 -17.31 -20.81 4.33
N PHE A 300 -16.13 -21.04 4.90
CA PHE A 300 -15.88 -22.21 5.75
C PHE A 300 -16.66 -22.17 7.06
N SER A 301 -16.77 -20.98 7.67
CA SER A 301 -17.58 -20.74 8.86
C SER A 301 -19.06 -21.10 8.62
N GLN A 302 -19.64 -20.62 7.52
CA GLN A 302 -21.01 -20.94 7.14
C GLN A 302 -21.19 -22.42 6.77
N GLY A 303 -20.21 -23.03 6.08
CA GLY A 303 -20.23 -24.46 5.80
C GLY A 303 -20.25 -25.31 7.07
N SER A 304 -19.43 -24.95 8.07
CA SER A 304 -19.43 -25.59 9.38
C SER A 304 -20.77 -25.39 10.11
N GLY A 305 -21.34 -24.18 10.04
CA GLY A 305 -22.67 -23.89 10.56
C GLY A 305 -23.74 -24.79 9.94
N ILE A 306 -23.82 -24.85 8.61
CA ILE A 306 -24.78 -25.72 7.90
C ILE A 306 -24.61 -27.17 8.32
N TYR A 307 -23.38 -27.68 8.40
CA TYR A 307 -23.10 -29.04 8.83
C TYR A 307 -23.61 -29.33 10.25
N ASN A 308 -23.27 -28.46 11.21
CA ASN A 308 -23.65 -28.64 12.61
C ASN A 308 -25.17 -28.48 12.83
N TYR A 309 -25.79 -27.46 12.23
CA TYR A 309 -27.24 -27.25 12.34
C TYR A 309 -28.06 -28.30 11.57
N SER A 310 -27.49 -28.89 10.50
CA SER A 310 -28.10 -30.02 9.78
C SER A 310 -28.14 -31.28 10.64
N LYS A 311 -27.07 -31.59 11.40
CA LYS A 311 -27.04 -32.74 12.31
C LYS A 311 -28.15 -32.73 13.35
N ILE A 312 -28.48 -31.55 13.87
CA ILE A 312 -29.56 -31.37 14.85
C ILE A 312 -30.94 -31.14 14.19
N LYS A 313 -31.05 -31.33 12.86
CA LYS A 313 -32.28 -31.15 12.06
C LYS A 313 -32.97 -29.80 12.24
N PHE A 314 -32.19 -28.74 12.49
CA PHE A 314 -32.69 -27.40 12.77
C PHE A 314 -32.90 -26.56 11.49
N ILE A 315 -32.49 -27.07 10.33
CA ILE A 315 -32.53 -26.35 9.05
C ILE A 315 -33.82 -26.66 8.29
N ASN A 316 -34.59 -25.63 7.97
CA ASN A 316 -35.64 -25.71 6.94
C ASN A 316 -35.01 -25.51 5.56
N TRP A 317 -34.77 -26.61 4.84
CA TRP A 317 -34.10 -26.61 3.54
C TRP A 317 -34.85 -25.82 2.46
N LYS A 318 -36.19 -25.81 2.47
CA LYS A 318 -36.96 -25.05 1.48
C LYS A 318 -36.74 -23.56 1.64
N LEU A 319 -36.83 -23.07 2.87
CA LEU A 319 -36.58 -21.66 3.19
C LEU A 319 -35.11 -21.29 2.99
N GLY A 320 -34.19 -22.14 3.44
CA GLY A 320 -32.75 -21.95 3.30
C GLY A 320 -32.31 -21.83 1.84
N CYS A 321 -32.76 -22.73 0.97
CA CYS A 321 -32.45 -22.67 -0.46
C CYS A 321 -33.11 -21.47 -1.16
N ALA A 322 -34.35 -21.11 -0.80
CA ALA A 322 -35.03 -19.95 -1.39
C ALA A 322 -34.31 -18.64 -1.05
N ILE A 323 -33.99 -18.42 0.23
CA ILE A 323 -33.25 -17.24 0.68
C ILE A 323 -31.82 -17.26 0.14
N GLY A 324 -31.16 -18.42 0.19
CA GLY A 324 -29.79 -18.58 -0.33
C GLY A 324 -29.71 -18.28 -1.83
N GLY A 325 -30.70 -18.71 -2.61
CA GLY A 325 -30.81 -18.37 -4.03
C GLY A 325 -31.00 -16.86 -4.27
N ALA A 326 -31.89 -16.22 -3.51
CA ALA A 326 -32.08 -14.77 -3.58
C ALA A 326 -30.81 -13.99 -3.18
N MET A 327 -30.08 -14.45 -2.16
CA MET A 327 -28.80 -13.88 -1.75
C MET A 327 -27.72 -14.06 -2.81
N LEU A 328 -27.68 -15.22 -3.47
CA LEU A 328 -26.74 -15.49 -4.56
C LEU A 328 -26.99 -14.55 -5.74
N LEU A 329 -28.25 -14.40 -6.17
CA LEU A 329 -28.64 -13.43 -7.19
C LEU A 329 -28.28 -11.99 -6.78
N GLY A 330 -28.59 -11.62 -5.53
CA GLY A 330 -28.21 -10.33 -4.96
C GLY A 330 -26.69 -10.10 -4.94
N GLY A 331 -25.90 -11.14 -4.70
CA GLY A 331 -24.43 -11.11 -4.72
C GLY A 331 -23.84 -10.85 -6.11
N PHE A 332 -24.54 -11.22 -7.19
CA PHE A 332 -24.14 -10.89 -8.56
C PHE A 332 -24.65 -9.52 -9.02
N ILE A 333 -25.87 -9.14 -8.62
CA ILE A 333 -26.49 -7.87 -9.01
C ILE A 333 -25.91 -6.70 -8.21
N GLY A 334 -25.63 -6.90 -6.92
CA GLY A 334 -25.12 -5.87 -6.01
C GLY A 334 -23.85 -5.18 -6.51
N PRO A 335 -22.76 -5.92 -6.82
CA PRO A 335 -21.55 -5.34 -7.38
C PRO A 335 -21.81 -4.52 -8.66
N LYS A 336 -22.65 -5.03 -9.58
CA LYS A 336 -23.04 -4.31 -10.80
C LYS A 336 -23.77 -3.00 -10.50
N LEU A 337 -24.67 -2.99 -9.52
CA LEU A 337 -25.34 -1.77 -9.09
C LEU A 337 -24.35 -0.77 -8.46
N THR A 338 -23.38 -1.27 -7.68
CA THR A 338 -22.39 -0.41 -7.03
C THR A 338 -21.37 0.20 -8.00
N GLU A 339 -21.12 -0.42 -9.17
CA GLU A 339 -20.28 0.17 -10.22
C GLU A 339 -20.90 1.43 -10.83
N MET A 340 -22.23 1.56 -10.79
CA MET A 340 -22.96 2.73 -11.28
C MET A 340 -22.98 3.89 -10.27
N ILE A 341 -22.42 3.70 -9.07
CA ILE A 341 -22.47 4.64 -7.95
C ILE A 341 -21.04 4.99 -7.53
N THR A 342 -20.77 6.26 -7.21
CA THR A 342 -19.42 6.65 -6.75
C THR A 342 -19.13 6.08 -5.35
N LEU A 343 -17.85 5.83 -5.03
CA LEU A 343 -17.45 5.27 -3.74
C LEU A 343 -17.89 6.12 -2.54
N ASP A 344 -17.94 7.45 -2.71
CA ASP A 344 -18.39 8.37 -1.66
C ASP A 344 -19.91 8.27 -1.46
N GLN A 345 -20.70 8.17 -2.53
CA GLN A 345 -22.14 7.92 -2.47
C GLN A 345 -22.46 6.55 -1.86
N PHE A 346 -21.69 5.51 -2.22
CA PHE A 346 -21.85 4.18 -1.63
C PHE A 346 -21.59 4.22 -0.12
N LYS A 347 -20.50 4.84 0.32
CA LYS A 347 -20.19 4.99 1.75
C LYS A 347 -21.27 5.74 2.50
N PHE A 348 -21.80 6.81 1.91
CA PHE A 348 -22.88 7.59 2.49
C PHE A 348 -24.15 6.75 2.64
N ALA A 349 -24.60 6.08 1.58
CA ALA A 349 -25.78 5.23 1.59
C ALA A 349 -25.63 4.04 2.57
N PHE A 350 -24.48 3.36 2.53
CA PHE A 350 -24.17 2.25 3.41
C PHE A 350 -24.14 2.67 4.88
N GLY A 351 -23.57 3.84 5.19
CA GLY A 351 -23.57 4.42 6.53
C GLY A 351 -24.98 4.67 7.06
N TRP A 352 -25.88 5.22 6.22
CA TRP A 352 -27.29 5.40 6.59
C TRP A 352 -28.02 4.08 6.82
N ILE A 353 -27.80 3.07 5.98
CA ILE A 353 -28.37 1.73 6.17
C ILE A 353 -27.92 1.14 7.51
N LEU A 354 -26.63 1.23 7.84
CA LEU A 354 -26.11 0.76 9.13
C LEU A 354 -26.71 1.53 10.32
N LEU A 355 -26.89 2.85 10.20
CA LEU A 355 -27.54 3.67 11.23
C LEU A 355 -28.98 3.27 11.46
N VAL A 356 -29.75 3.05 10.38
CA VAL A 356 -31.14 2.59 10.46
C VAL A 356 -31.19 1.19 11.08
N LEU A 357 -30.32 0.28 10.67
CA LEU A 357 -30.24 -1.07 11.25
C LEU A 357 -29.89 -1.02 12.73
N ALA A 358 -28.90 -0.21 13.13
CA ALA A 358 -28.53 -0.03 14.53
C ALA A 358 -29.69 0.55 15.35
N GLY A 359 -30.39 1.55 14.82
CA GLY A 359 -31.58 2.13 15.45
C GLY A 359 -32.73 1.13 15.58
N LEU A 360 -33.00 0.33 14.53
CA LEU A 360 -34.00 -0.72 14.56
C LEU A 360 -33.65 -1.81 15.57
N MET A 361 -32.41 -2.30 15.59
CA MET A 361 -31.95 -3.30 16.55
C MET A 361 -32.04 -2.77 17.99
N TYR A 362 -31.63 -1.53 18.22
CA TYR A 362 -31.75 -0.89 19.53
C TYR A 362 -33.22 -0.77 19.96
N TRP A 363 -34.09 -0.32 19.06
CA TRP A 363 -35.52 -0.23 19.30
C TRP A 363 -36.16 -1.58 19.62
N GLN A 364 -35.81 -2.61 18.86
CA GLN A 364 -36.26 -3.99 19.11
C GLN A 364 -35.78 -4.53 20.46
N THR A 365 -34.67 -4.00 20.99
CA THR A 365 -34.14 -4.40 22.31
C THR A 365 -34.79 -3.63 23.46
N THR A 366 -35.59 -2.59 23.19
CA THR A 366 -36.30 -1.84 24.25
C THR A 366 -37.48 -2.63 24.84
N ALA A 367 -37.69 -2.50 26.15
CA ALA A 367 -38.71 -3.25 26.89
C ALA A 367 -40.13 -3.03 26.36
N GLY A 368 -40.43 -1.86 25.79
CA GLY A 368 -41.74 -1.53 25.22
C GLY A 368 -42.09 -2.29 23.94
N TYR A 369 -41.10 -2.66 23.13
CA TYR A 369 -41.30 -3.43 21.90
C TYR A 369 -41.47 -4.93 22.19
N LEU A 370 -40.60 -5.47 23.04
CA LEU A 370 -40.68 -6.86 23.53
C LEU A 370 -42.01 -7.17 24.22
N ALA A 371 -42.57 -6.20 24.96
CA ALA A 371 -43.84 -6.35 25.65
C ALA A 371 -45.05 -6.42 24.69
N LYS A 372 -44.93 -5.94 23.44
CA LYS A 372 -46.05 -5.86 22.48
C LYS A 372 -46.09 -7.04 21.51
N ASN A 373 -44.97 -7.72 21.28
CA ASN A 373 -44.88 -8.82 20.32
C ASN A 373 -45.15 -10.20 20.95
N LYS A 374 -46.35 -10.75 20.69
CA LYS A 374 -46.80 -12.06 21.20
C LYS A 374 -45.87 -13.23 20.85
N LYS A 375 -45.18 -13.18 19.69
CA LYS A 375 -44.21 -14.22 19.27
C LYS A 375 -42.94 -14.19 20.12
N GLU A 376 -42.42 -13.00 20.43
CA GLU A 376 -41.23 -12.86 21.28
C GLU A 376 -41.52 -13.22 22.73
N GLN A 377 -42.72 -12.90 23.24
CA GLN A 377 -43.17 -13.36 24.56
C GLN A 377 -43.28 -14.89 24.63
N ALA A 378 -43.78 -15.54 23.58
CA ALA A 378 -43.84 -17.01 23.52
C ALA A 378 -42.44 -17.62 23.55
N ILE A 379 -41.50 -17.06 22.77
CA ILE A 379 -40.09 -17.48 22.76
C ILE A 379 -39.44 -17.27 24.13
N LEU A 380 -39.64 -16.10 24.77
CA LEU A 380 -39.13 -15.79 26.10
C LEU A 380 -39.68 -16.72 27.18
N LYS A 381 -40.97 -17.04 27.11
CA LYS A 381 -41.64 -17.93 28.06
C LYS A 381 -41.15 -19.37 27.90
N GLU A 382 -40.93 -19.82 26.67
CA GLU A 382 -40.37 -21.14 26.40
C GLU A 382 -38.89 -21.23 26.81
N PHE A 383 -38.08 -20.19 26.54
CA PHE A 383 -36.69 -20.12 27.00
C PHE A 383 -36.58 -20.15 28.53
N LYS A 384 -37.41 -19.36 29.24
CA LYS A 384 -37.45 -19.36 30.71
C LYS A 384 -37.88 -20.71 31.27
N LYS A 385 -38.89 -21.34 30.68
CA LYS A 385 -39.33 -22.68 31.08
C LYS A 385 -38.22 -23.73 30.94
N ARG A 386 -37.51 -23.74 29.80
CA ARG A 386 -36.37 -24.65 29.58
C ARG A 386 -35.19 -24.35 30.51
N ALA A 387 -34.93 -23.09 30.84
CA ALA A 387 -33.89 -22.71 31.79
C ALA A 387 -34.21 -23.16 33.23
N GLU A 388 -35.48 -23.05 33.65
CA GLU A 388 -35.95 -23.53 34.95
C GLU A 388 -35.93 -25.07 35.05
N GLU A 389 -36.31 -25.78 33.99
CA GLU A 389 -36.20 -27.24 33.91
C GLU A 389 -34.73 -27.70 34.00
N ALA A 390 -33.82 -27.03 33.31
CA ALA A 390 -32.38 -27.31 33.38
C ALA A 390 -31.77 -26.96 34.76
N ALA A 391 -32.25 -25.91 35.43
CA ALA A 391 -31.82 -25.54 36.78
C ALA A 391 -32.34 -26.54 37.84
N LYS A 392 -33.55 -27.09 37.65
CA LYS A 392 -34.11 -28.15 38.48
C LYS A 392 -33.43 -29.50 38.27
N ALA A 393 -32.96 -29.80 37.07
CA ALA A 393 -32.20 -31.02 36.77
C ALA A 393 -30.73 -31.01 37.28
N LYS A 394 -30.23 -29.84 37.72
CA LYS A 394 -28.89 -29.65 38.30
C LYS A 394 -28.87 -29.62 39.84
N LYS A 395 -30.03 -29.61 40.49
CA LYS A 395 -30.20 -29.88 41.92
C LYS A 395 -30.59 -31.34 42.10
#